data_AF-A0A8H6CZR5-F1
#
_entry.id   AF-A0A8H6CZR5-F1
#
_cell.length_a   1.000
_cell.length_b   1.000
_cell.length_c   1.000
_cell.angle_alpha   90.00
_cell.angle_beta   90.00
_cell.angle_gamma   90.00
#
_symmetry.space_group_name_H-M   'P 1'
#
loop_
_entity.id
_entity.type
_entity.pdbx_description
1 polymer ?
#
loop_
_entity_poly.entity_id
_entity_poly.type
_entity_poly.pdbx_seq_one_letter_code
_entity_poly.pdbx_strand_id
1 'polypeptide(L)'
;MPDVPNKRRRLCASQDLERFEHQTEAASISQDPCSRCSNVAWSSITEKLASSLDKFVASDKDSTPDQFVADVDESYQELASSHCQICQLLASLKISSPDTSPCSLRAVSAKGLFMRKQLKKHSDLMDTALLYIVSKEGQGAADDRKHLGDVLAIEPTNERSPFLSPHRIDVKSVDYDRVTDWLHYCEENHLGGCKSETAASVQPLDVLDYESREITALPSNEKYAALSYLWGTGEYKDNEEPPQVIQDSMTVAQKLGCRYLWVDRYCIKKDDPFKGEKLRRMDKIYSEAWFTIIDAAGQDPSLGLAGVTVPRQQQAHALINDIQLSHLCKPPREEIAASPWATRGWTY
;
A
#
# COMPACT_ATOMS: atom_id res chain seq x y z
N MET A 1 -7.61 -19.59 -37.02
CA MET A 1 -8.74 -19.66 -36.07
C MET A 1 -8.73 -21.04 -35.43
N PRO A 2 -8.50 -21.07 -34.12
CA PRO A 2 -9.44 -21.77 -33.24
C PRO A 2 -9.84 -20.91 -32.04
N ASP A 3 -11.07 -21.16 -31.58
CA ASP A 3 -11.81 -20.50 -30.51
C ASP A 3 -11.09 -20.49 -29.15
N VAL A 4 -11.08 -19.31 -28.52
CA VAL A 4 -10.73 -19.15 -27.10
C VAL A 4 -12.05 -19.07 -26.30
N PRO A 5 -12.25 -19.88 -25.25
CA PRO A 5 -13.51 -19.92 -24.53
C PRO A 5 -13.73 -18.64 -23.70
N ASN A 6 -14.93 -18.08 -23.89
CA ASN A 6 -15.47 -16.91 -23.22
C ASN A 6 -15.57 -17.13 -21.69
N LYS A 7 -14.57 -16.64 -20.93
CA LYS A 7 -14.64 -16.60 -19.47
C LYS A 7 -15.58 -15.46 -19.05
N ARG A 8 -16.72 -15.85 -18.49
CA ARG A 8 -17.73 -14.98 -17.85
C ARG A 8 -17.05 -13.97 -16.92
N ARG A 9 -17.17 -12.68 -17.27
CA ARG A 9 -16.86 -11.53 -16.42
C ARG A 9 -17.69 -11.64 -15.13
N ARG A 10 -17.04 -11.83 -13.98
CA ARG A 10 -17.62 -11.47 -12.68
C ARG A 10 -17.41 -9.97 -12.48
N LEU A 11 -18.39 -9.19 -12.93
CA LEU A 11 -18.59 -7.82 -12.46
C LEU A 11 -19.04 -7.92 -11.00
N CYS A 12 -18.12 -7.75 -10.05
CA CYS A 12 -18.51 -7.65 -8.63
C CYS A 12 -17.59 -6.75 -7.79
N ALA A 13 -16.62 -6.04 -8.37
CA ALA A 13 -15.69 -5.23 -7.58
C ALA A 13 -16.03 -3.73 -7.55
N SER A 14 -16.82 -3.22 -8.50
CA SER A 14 -17.09 -1.78 -8.61
C SER A 14 -18.33 -1.30 -7.84
N GLN A 15 -19.23 -2.21 -7.43
CA GLN A 15 -20.48 -1.82 -6.75
C GLN A 15 -20.38 -1.82 -5.20
N ASP A 16 -19.35 -2.44 -4.63
CA ASP A 16 -19.17 -2.48 -3.17
C ASP A 16 -18.43 -1.25 -2.62
N LEU A 17 -17.69 -0.52 -3.47
CA LEU A 17 -16.93 0.67 -3.07
C LEU A 17 -17.75 1.97 -3.12
N GLU A 18 -18.74 2.08 -4.01
CA GLU A 18 -19.62 3.26 -4.12
C GLU A 18 -20.65 3.36 -2.96
N ARG A 19 -20.77 2.34 -2.10
CA ARG A 19 -21.77 2.32 -1.00
C ARG A 19 -21.29 2.95 0.31
N PHE A 20 -20.03 3.34 0.42
CA PHE A 20 -19.49 3.98 1.62
C PHE A 20 -19.47 5.52 1.56
N GLU A 21 -19.85 6.14 0.43
CA GLU A 21 -19.77 7.60 0.24
C GLU A 21 -21.02 8.39 0.69
N HIS A 22 -22.08 7.73 1.18
CA HIS A 22 -23.27 8.42 1.66
C HIS A 22 -23.57 8.10 3.12
N GLN A 23 -22.86 8.77 4.04
CA GLN A 23 -23.39 9.25 5.34
C GLN A 23 -22.28 9.98 6.12
N THR A 24 -22.16 11.29 5.91
CA THR A 24 -21.54 12.20 6.89
C THR A 24 -22.37 13.48 7.00
N GLU A 25 -23.55 13.36 7.62
CA GLU A 25 -24.12 14.48 8.37
C GLU A 25 -23.70 14.30 9.84
N ALA A 26 -23.06 15.35 10.37
CA ALA A 26 -22.46 15.39 11.70
C ALA A 26 -23.54 15.29 12.80
N ALA A 27 -23.89 14.06 13.19
CA ALA A 27 -24.44 13.78 14.50
C ALA A 27 -23.28 13.54 15.47
N SER A 28 -23.25 14.26 16.59
CA SER A 28 -22.34 14.02 17.71
C SER A 28 -22.64 12.65 18.34
N ILE A 29 -22.12 11.59 17.74
CA ILE A 29 -22.19 10.22 18.26
C ILE A 29 -21.17 10.12 19.39
N SER A 30 -21.60 9.66 20.57
CA SER A 30 -20.71 9.41 21.70
C SER A 30 -19.57 8.49 21.26
N GLN A 31 -18.34 8.94 21.42
CA GLN A 31 -17.12 8.23 20.99
C GLN A 31 -16.76 7.05 21.90
N ASP A 32 -17.59 6.76 22.90
CA ASP A 32 -17.29 5.73 23.88
C ASP A 32 -17.52 4.32 23.31
N PRO A 33 -16.56 3.39 23.53
CA PRO A 33 -16.72 2.01 23.12
C PRO A 33 -17.90 1.34 23.84
N CYS A 34 -18.59 0.43 23.14
CA CYS A 34 -19.64 -0.38 23.77
C CYS A 34 -19.04 -1.33 24.82
N SER A 35 -19.84 -1.76 25.80
CA SER A 35 -19.41 -2.62 26.92
C SER A 35 -18.50 -3.78 26.49
N ARG A 36 -18.84 -4.49 25.40
CA ARG A 36 -18.02 -5.57 24.85
C ARG A 36 -16.62 -5.09 24.46
N CYS A 37 -16.54 -4.03 23.65
CA CYS A 37 -15.26 -3.50 23.18
C CYS A 37 -14.46 -2.85 24.32
N SER A 38 -15.12 -2.26 25.32
CA SER A 38 -14.47 -1.71 26.51
C SER A 38 -13.86 -2.77 27.42
N ASN A 39 -14.42 -3.98 27.44
CA ASN A 39 -13.93 -5.08 28.26
C ASN A 39 -12.69 -5.79 27.70
N VAL A 40 -12.30 -5.50 26.46
CA VAL A 40 -11.08 -6.04 25.86
C VAL A 40 -9.87 -5.30 26.44
N ALA A 41 -8.89 -6.06 26.93
CA ALA A 41 -7.64 -5.51 27.47
C ALA A 41 -6.64 -5.11 26.36
N TRP A 42 -7.02 -4.12 25.53
CA TRP A 42 -6.31 -3.72 24.32
C TRP A 42 -4.82 -3.43 24.52
N SER A 43 -4.46 -2.73 25.62
CA SER A 43 -3.06 -2.35 25.92
C SER A 43 -2.16 -3.57 26.10
N SER A 44 -2.71 -4.67 26.62
CA SER A 44 -1.95 -5.88 26.92
C SER A 44 -1.74 -6.81 25.73
N ILE A 45 -2.41 -6.58 24.59
CA ILE A 45 -2.39 -7.51 23.45
C ILE A 45 -0.98 -7.60 22.85
N THR A 46 -0.37 -6.45 22.53
CA THR A 46 0.95 -6.41 21.91
C THR A 46 2.04 -7.01 22.83
N GLU A 47 1.99 -6.72 24.13
CA GLU A 47 2.92 -7.29 25.13
C GLU A 47 2.80 -8.82 25.24
N LYS A 48 1.56 -9.32 25.30
CA LYS A 48 1.29 -10.77 25.35
C LYS A 48 1.79 -11.48 24.10
N LEU A 49 1.62 -10.87 22.92
CA LEU A 49 2.14 -11.40 21.67
C LEU A 49 3.67 -11.42 21.63
N ALA A 50 4.33 -10.35 22.06
CA ALA A 50 5.79 -10.30 22.14
C ALA A 50 6.34 -11.44 23.02
N SER A 51 5.76 -11.62 24.22
CA SER A 51 6.16 -12.70 25.13
C SER A 51 5.92 -14.11 24.56
N SER A 52 4.89 -14.26 23.72
CA SER A 52 4.58 -15.53 23.04
C SER A 52 5.52 -15.79 21.86
N LEU A 53 5.92 -14.73 21.15
CA LEU A 53 6.88 -14.81 20.06
C LEU A 53 8.26 -15.23 20.56
N ASP A 54 8.73 -14.70 21.68
CA ASP A 54 10.02 -15.07 22.28
C ASP A 54 10.08 -16.57 22.63
N LYS A 55 9.00 -17.10 23.22
CA LYS A 55 8.86 -18.53 23.50
C LYS A 55 8.78 -19.36 22.22
N PHE A 56 8.15 -18.82 21.18
CA PHE A 56 7.98 -19.50 19.90
C PHE A 56 9.29 -19.62 19.11
N VAL A 57 10.10 -18.56 19.06
CA VAL A 57 11.41 -18.56 18.38
C VAL A 57 12.32 -19.66 18.92
N ALA A 58 12.12 -20.08 20.18
CA ALA A 58 12.82 -21.21 20.78
C ALA A 58 12.29 -22.60 20.37
N SER A 59 11.15 -22.69 19.68
CA SER A 59 10.37 -23.95 19.54
C SER A 59 10.24 -24.55 18.13
N ASP A 60 10.86 -23.97 17.09
CA ASP A 60 10.92 -24.48 15.69
C ASP A 60 9.57 -24.97 15.09
N LYS A 61 8.45 -24.44 15.57
CA LYS A 61 7.09 -24.79 15.10
C LYS A 61 6.75 -24.11 13.79
N ASP A 62 5.97 -24.71 12.90
CA ASP A 62 5.72 -24.19 11.54
C ASP A 62 4.86 -22.93 11.41
N SER A 63 4.12 -22.50 12.44
CA SER A 63 3.13 -21.43 12.31
C SER A 63 3.20 -20.43 13.48
N THR A 64 3.21 -19.12 13.19
CA THR A 64 3.31 -18.07 14.21
C THR A 64 2.09 -18.15 15.15
N PRO A 65 2.23 -18.11 16.48
CA PRO A 65 1.08 -18.22 17.37
C PRO A 65 0.23 -16.94 17.30
N ASP A 66 -1.08 -17.12 17.33
CA ASP A 66 -2.06 -16.05 17.49
C ASP A 66 -2.81 -16.19 18.83
N GLN A 67 -3.40 -15.08 19.29
CA GLN A 67 -4.07 -14.96 20.57
C GLN A 67 -5.56 -14.68 20.37
N PHE A 68 -6.41 -15.31 21.19
CA PHE A 68 -7.83 -14.94 21.26
C PHE A 68 -7.99 -13.56 21.90
N VAL A 69 -8.85 -12.72 21.31
CA VAL A 69 -9.16 -11.38 21.82
C VAL A 69 -10.60 -11.32 22.33
N ALA A 70 -11.57 -11.65 21.47
CA ALA A 70 -12.99 -11.58 21.79
C ALA A 70 -13.83 -12.41 20.81
N ASP A 71 -15.07 -12.72 21.20
CA ASP A 71 -16.08 -13.23 20.29
C ASP A 71 -16.71 -12.08 19.49
N VAL A 72 -16.99 -12.34 18.20
CA VAL A 72 -17.61 -11.40 17.26
C VAL A 72 -18.69 -12.13 16.46
N ASP A 73 -19.74 -12.52 17.16
CA ASP A 73 -20.81 -13.35 16.59
C ASP A 73 -21.86 -12.53 15.81
N GLU A 74 -21.84 -11.20 15.93
CA GLU A 74 -22.73 -10.28 15.23
C GLU A 74 -22.46 -10.25 13.72
N SER A 75 -23.51 -10.16 12.92
CA SER A 75 -23.44 -10.03 11.46
C SER A 75 -22.74 -8.73 11.02
N TYR A 76 -22.31 -8.70 9.75
CA TYR A 76 -21.77 -7.48 9.13
C TYR A 76 -22.70 -6.27 9.33
N GLN A 77 -24.01 -6.45 9.08
CA GLN A 77 -24.99 -5.36 9.19
C GLN A 77 -25.15 -4.85 10.62
N GLU A 78 -25.14 -5.74 11.62
CA GLU A 78 -25.22 -5.37 13.04
C GLU A 78 -23.97 -4.60 13.50
N LEU A 79 -22.78 -5.01 13.04
CA LEU A 79 -21.54 -4.31 13.33
C LEU A 79 -21.48 -2.94 12.63
N ALA A 80 -21.83 -2.88 11.34
CA ALA A 80 -21.78 -1.66 10.54
C ALA A 80 -22.79 -0.59 11.01
N SER A 81 -23.96 -1.01 11.50
CA SER A 81 -24.99 -0.11 12.04
C SER A 81 -24.80 0.22 13.53
N SER A 82 -23.76 -0.31 14.18
CA SER A 82 -23.47 -0.04 15.58
C SER A 82 -23.07 1.42 15.80
N HIS A 83 -23.39 1.98 16.96
CA HIS A 83 -22.90 3.30 17.39
C HIS A 83 -21.46 3.25 17.92
N CYS A 84 -20.89 2.06 18.10
CA CYS A 84 -19.52 1.87 18.57
C CYS A 84 -18.56 1.86 17.38
N GLN A 85 -17.61 2.80 17.34
CA GLN A 85 -16.61 2.90 16.26
C GLN A 85 -15.77 1.63 16.10
N ILE A 86 -15.47 0.93 17.21
CA ILE A 86 -14.73 -0.34 17.14
C ILE A 86 -15.60 -1.43 16.51
N CYS A 87 -16.91 -1.47 16.80
CA CYS A 87 -17.82 -2.39 16.10
C CYS A 87 -17.88 -2.09 14.61
N GLN A 88 -18.00 -0.81 14.23
CA GLN A 88 -18.00 -0.39 12.83
C GLN A 88 -16.68 -0.78 12.14
N LEU A 89 -15.55 -0.63 12.84
CA LEU A 89 -14.23 -1.04 12.35
C LEU A 89 -14.12 -2.57 12.22
N LEU A 90 -14.68 -3.35 13.16
CA LEU A 90 -14.76 -4.80 13.04
C LEU A 90 -15.66 -5.25 11.89
N ALA A 91 -16.64 -4.44 11.49
CA ALA A 91 -17.46 -4.72 10.31
C ALA A 91 -16.60 -4.78 9.03
N SER A 92 -15.53 -3.97 8.93
CA SER A 92 -14.64 -4.00 7.77
C SER A 92 -13.84 -5.30 7.65
N LEU A 93 -13.73 -6.07 8.74
CA LEU A 93 -13.07 -7.38 8.75
C LEU A 93 -14.05 -8.54 8.43
N LYS A 94 -15.36 -8.28 8.39
CA LYS A 94 -16.36 -9.27 7.98
C LYS A 94 -16.69 -9.10 6.50
N ILE A 95 -16.76 -10.22 5.79
CA ILE A 95 -17.19 -10.24 4.39
C ILE A 95 -18.69 -9.94 4.33
N SER A 96 -19.14 -9.11 3.37
CA SER A 96 -20.56 -8.76 3.11
C SER A 96 -21.47 -9.93 2.70
N SER A 97 -20.98 -11.18 2.77
CA SER A 97 -21.75 -12.40 2.55
C SER A 97 -22.58 -12.69 3.81
N PRO A 98 -23.76 -13.33 3.72
CA PRO A 98 -24.56 -13.68 4.90
C PRO A 98 -23.88 -14.81 5.68
N ASP A 99 -22.75 -14.51 6.31
CA ASP A 99 -22.06 -15.41 7.21
C ASP A 99 -22.47 -15.05 8.64
N THR A 100 -23.41 -15.84 9.16
CA THR A 100 -23.91 -15.79 10.54
C THR A 100 -23.11 -16.73 11.45
N SER A 101 -22.03 -17.35 10.93
CA SER A 101 -21.23 -18.29 11.70
C SER A 101 -20.58 -17.56 12.88
N PRO A 102 -20.55 -18.19 14.07
CA PRO A 102 -19.83 -17.67 15.22
C PRO A 102 -18.37 -17.38 14.85
N CYS A 103 -17.90 -16.16 15.11
CA CYS A 103 -16.55 -15.74 14.76
C CYS A 103 -15.78 -15.30 16.00
N SER A 104 -14.45 -15.36 15.91
CA SER A 104 -13.57 -14.83 16.95
C SER A 104 -12.60 -13.82 16.37
N LEU A 105 -12.36 -12.76 17.11
CA LEU A 105 -11.28 -11.82 16.89
C LEU A 105 -9.98 -12.42 17.43
N ARG A 106 -8.98 -12.51 16.57
CA ARG A 106 -7.64 -13.03 16.87
C ARG A 106 -6.61 -11.93 16.68
N ALA A 107 -5.52 -12.00 17.44
CA ALA A 107 -4.37 -11.12 17.30
C ALA A 107 -3.11 -11.92 16.95
N VAL A 108 -2.28 -11.44 16.04
CA VAL A 108 -0.98 -12.07 15.69
C VAL A 108 0.12 -11.02 15.63
N SER A 109 1.35 -11.42 15.92
CA SER A 109 2.54 -10.58 15.80
C SER A 109 2.86 -10.28 14.32
N ALA A 110 2.95 -8.99 13.96
CA ALA A 110 3.36 -8.56 12.63
C ALA A 110 4.79 -9.00 12.31
N LYS A 111 5.72 -8.86 13.27
CA LYS A 111 7.09 -9.37 13.14
C LYS A 111 7.11 -10.88 12.90
N GLY A 112 6.36 -11.62 13.72
CA GLY A 112 6.28 -13.07 13.61
C GLY A 112 5.67 -13.53 12.29
N LEU A 113 4.74 -12.76 11.71
CA LEU A 113 4.09 -13.08 10.44
C LEU A 113 4.98 -12.75 9.23
N PHE A 114 5.55 -11.54 9.17
CA PHE A 114 6.23 -11.05 7.96
C PHE A 114 7.76 -11.17 8.01
N MET A 115 8.36 -11.17 9.21
CA MET A 115 9.81 -11.13 9.39
C MET A 115 10.37 -12.40 10.02
N ARG A 116 9.61 -13.50 10.04
CA ARG A 116 9.98 -14.73 10.74
C ARG A 116 11.41 -15.20 10.52
N LYS A 117 11.86 -15.23 9.26
CA LYS A 117 13.22 -15.68 8.88
C LYS A 117 14.32 -14.68 9.25
N GLN A 118 13.96 -13.45 9.61
CA GLN A 118 14.86 -12.36 9.94
C GLN A 118 14.66 -11.80 11.36
N LEU A 119 13.85 -12.43 12.21
CA LEU A 119 13.55 -11.94 13.57
C LEU A 119 14.80 -11.62 14.39
N LYS A 120 15.87 -12.43 14.27
CA LYS A 120 17.14 -12.20 14.96
C LYS A 120 17.90 -10.96 14.46
N LYS A 121 17.71 -10.57 13.20
CA LYS A 121 18.34 -9.37 12.62
C LYS A 121 17.61 -8.08 12.97
N HIS A 122 16.34 -8.20 13.37
CA HIS A 122 15.41 -7.09 13.62
C HIS A 122 14.78 -7.16 15.02
N SER A 123 15.54 -7.64 16.00
CA SER A 123 15.07 -7.80 17.38
C SER A 123 14.78 -6.46 18.07
N ASP A 124 15.45 -5.41 17.61
CA ASP A 124 15.36 -4.02 18.04
C ASP A 124 14.10 -3.28 17.56
N LEU A 125 13.46 -3.74 16.48
CA LEU A 125 12.23 -3.10 15.99
C LEU A 125 11.09 -3.18 17.02
N MET A 126 10.13 -2.26 17.00
CA MET A 126 8.88 -2.46 17.74
C MET A 126 7.98 -3.46 17.01
N ASP A 127 7.32 -4.35 17.74
CA ASP A 127 6.30 -5.24 17.17
C ASP A 127 4.91 -4.58 17.18
N THR A 128 4.01 -5.07 16.36
CA THR A 128 2.62 -4.62 16.31
C THR A 128 1.68 -5.81 16.25
N ALA A 129 0.58 -5.73 16.99
CA ALA A 129 -0.50 -6.69 16.89
C ALA A 129 -1.35 -6.42 15.64
N LEU A 130 -1.57 -7.46 14.84
CA LEU A 130 -2.52 -7.47 13.74
C LEU A 130 -3.76 -8.27 14.17
N LEU A 131 -4.92 -7.65 14.04
CA LEU A 131 -6.22 -8.21 14.38
C LEU A 131 -6.94 -8.68 13.13
N TYR A 132 -7.52 -9.86 13.20
CA TYR A 132 -8.30 -10.45 12.12
C TYR A 132 -9.43 -11.32 12.70
N ILE A 133 -10.48 -11.54 11.89
CA ILE A 133 -11.62 -12.37 12.28
C ILE A 133 -11.49 -13.75 11.65
N VAL A 134 -11.75 -14.80 12.44
CA VAL A 134 -11.84 -16.19 11.96
C VAL A 134 -13.15 -16.83 12.38
N SER A 135 -13.71 -17.67 11.51
CA SER A 135 -14.87 -18.51 11.83
C SER A 135 -14.46 -19.60 12.85
N LYS A 136 -15.32 -19.82 13.86
CA LYS A 136 -15.12 -20.85 14.89
C LYS A 136 -15.43 -22.26 14.38
N GLU A 137 -16.23 -22.39 13.32
CA GLU A 137 -16.70 -23.68 12.80
C GLU A 137 -15.76 -24.30 11.75
N GLY A 138 -14.78 -23.52 11.26
CA GLY A 138 -13.77 -23.94 10.29
C GLY A 138 -12.45 -24.39 10.91
N GLN A 139 -12.45 -25.36 11.83
CA GLN A 139 -11.19 -26.02 12.23
C GLN A 139 -10.71 -26.91 11.07
N GLY A 140 -9.90 -26.38 10.16
CA GLY A 140 -9.27 -27.21 9.13
C GLY A 140 -8.73 -26.55 7.85
N ALA A 141 -8.72 -25.23 7.71
CA ALA A 141 -7.98 -24.62 6.62
C ALA A 141 -6.51 -24.49 7.04
N ALA A 142 -5.60 -25.03 6.22
CA ALA A 142 -4.17 -24.80 6.32
C ALA A 142 -3.86 -23.30 6.53
N ASP A 143 -2.71 -22.98 7.11
CA ASP A 143 -2.21 -21.63 7.40
C ASP A 143 -2.32 -20.64 6.20
N ASP A 144 -3.54 -20.15 5.95
CA ASP A 144 -3.93 -19.23 4.87
C ASP A 144 -3.68 -17.78 5.28
N ARG A 145 -2.97 -17.57 6.40
CA ARG A 145 -2.53 -16.25 6.87
C ARG A 145 -1.53 -15.58 5.92
N LYS A 146 -1.06 -16.29 4.89
CA LYS A 146 -0.28 -15.71 3.78
C LYS A 146 -1.08 -14.70 2.96
N HIS A 147 -2.41 -14.70 3.11
CA HIS A 147 -3.32 -13.74 2.49
C HIS A 147 -4.16 -13.04 3.55
N LEU A 148 -3.57 -12.60 4.68
CA LEU A 148 -4.27 -11.69 5.61
C LEU A 148 -4.89 -10.58 4.75
N GLY A 149 -6.22 -10.62 4.64
CA GLY A 149 -7.00 -9.68 3.84
C GLY A 149 -7.11 -8.35 4.58
N ASP A 150 -8.34 -7.94 4.84
CA ASP A 150 -8.63 -6.82 5.73
C ASP A 150 -8.17 -7.16 7.16
N VAL A 151 -7.28 -6.35 7.74
CA VAL A 151 -6.75 -6.53 9.11
C VAL A 151 -6.74 -5.19 9.84
N LEU A 152 -6.79 -5.21 11.17
CA LEU A 152 -6.56 -3.99 11.96
C LEU A 152 -5.19 -4.06 12.61
N ALA A 153 -4.44 -2.96 12.54
CA ALA A 153 -3.26 -2.77 13.36
C ALA A 153 -3.62 -2.12 14.70
N ILE A 154 -2.95 -2.55 15.75
CA ILE A 154 -2.86 -1.80 17.01
C ILE A 154 -1.60 -0.93 16.94
N GLU A 155 -1.75 0.37 16.72
CA GLU A 155 -0.61 1.29 16.72
C GLU A 155 -0.15 1.53 18.17
N PRO A 156 1.16 1.39 18.47
CA PRO A 156 1.68 1.81 19.77
C PRO A 156 1.52 3.32 19.91
N THR A 157 1.16 3.75 21.11
CA THR A 157 0.54 5.06 21.31
C THR A 157 1.51 6.23 21.21
N ASN A 158 2.84 6.02 21.27
CA ASN A 158 3.79 7.14 21.37
C ASN A 158 5.21 6.95 20.77
N GLU A 159 5.58 5.80 20.18
CA GLU A 159 6.94 5.60 19.66
C GLU A 159 6.96 5.22 18.17
N ARG A 160 7.68 6.01 17.36
CA ARG A 160 7.90 5.76 15.93
C ARG A 160 8.86 4.60 15.77
N SER A 161 8.42 3.50 15.15
CA SER A 161 9.34 2.48 14.64
C SER A 161 9.88 2.95 13.28
N PRO A 162 11.19 2.91 13.04
CA PRO A 162 11.78 3.44 11.81
C PRO A 162 11.49 2.61 10.55
N PHE A 163 11.01 1.37 10.69
CA PHE A 163 11.01 0.44 9.55
C PHE A 163 9.63 -0.14 9.21
N LEU A 164 8.87 -0.64 10.20
CA LEU A 164 7.63 -1.40 9.95
C LEU A 164 6.59 -1.18 11.05
N SER A 165 6.27 0.08 11.37
CA SER A 165 5.07 0.39 12.15
C SER A 165 3.91 0.72 11.21
N PRO A 166 2.70 0.19 11.46
CA PRO A 166 1.51 0.75 10.89
C PRO A 166 1.43 2.23 11.28
N HIS A 167 0.97 3.03 10.34
CA HIS A 167 0.86 4.46 10.55
C HIS A 167 -0.38 4.98 9.87
N ARG A 168 -0.99 5.97 10.50
CA ARG A 168 -2.03 6.75 9.86
C ARG A 168 -1.47 7.44 8.62
N ILE A 169 -2.19 7.29 7.51
CA ILE A 169 -1.90 7.99 6.27
C ILE A 169 -2.69 9.31 6.28
N ASP A 170 -2.01 10.43 6.07
CA ASP A 170 -2.70 11.70 5.82
C ASP A 170 -3.42 11.60 4.47
N VAL A 171 -4.71 11.94 4.49
CA VAL A 171 -5.58 11.92 3.31
C VAL A 171 -5.10 12.92 2.24
N LYS A 172 -4.54 14.05 2.65
CA LYS A 172 -4.26 15.18 1.76
C LYS A 172 -2.80 15.34 1.39
N SER A 173 -1.88 14.67 2.09
CA SER A 173 -0.45 14.90 1.89
C SER A 173 0.40 13.64 1.97
N VAL A 174 1.45 13.58 1.14
CA VAL A 174 2.55 12.61 1.28
C VAL A 174 3.49 13.04 2.42
N ASP A 175 3.90 12.08 3.25
CA ASP A 175 5.00 12.24 4.21
C ASP A 175 6.33 12.01 3.47
N TYR A 176 6.88 13.06 2.86
CA TYR A 176 8.09 12.97 2.04
C TYR A 176 9.36 12.68 2.85
N ASP A 177 9.40 13.08 4.12
CA ASP A 177 10.53 12.79 5.00
C ASP A 177 10.66 11.27 5.18
N ARG A 178 9.54 10.59 5.42
CA ARG A 178 9.51 9.13 5.53
C ARG A 178 9.88 8.40 4.25
N VAL A 179 9.39 8.88 3.11
CA VAL A 179 9.79 8.30 1.81
C VAL A 179 11.30 8.48 1.60
N THR A 180 11.86 9.61 2.02
CA THR A 180 13.29 9.88 1.99
C THR A 180 14.07 8.91 2.89
N ASP A 181 13.58 8.66 4.11
CA ASP A 181 14.17 7.67 5.02
C ASP A 181 14.19 6.25 4.40
N TRP A 182 13.10 5.85 3.73
CA TRP A 182 13.04 4.56 3.04
C TRP A 182 14.02 4.46 1.88
N LEU A 183 14.17 5.55 1.10
CA LEU A 183 15.14 5.60 0.01
C LEU A 183 16.57 5.51 0.53
N HIS A 184 16.92 6.27 1.57
CA HIS A 184 18.24 6.20 2.18
C HIS A 184 18.53 4.82 2.79
N TYR A 185 17.57 4.25 3.51
CA TYR A 185 17.72 2.89 4.03
C TYR A 185 18.01 1.90 2.90
N CYS A 186 17.28 1.99 1.77
CA CYS A 186 17.51 1.14 0.62
C CYS A 186 18.95 1.27 0.09
N GLU A 187 19.46 2.49 -0.06
CA GLU A 187 20.82 2.74 -0.54
C GLU A 187 21.90 2.22 0.40
N GLU A 188 21.70 2.35 1.71
CA GLU A 188 22.69 1.96 2.72
C GLU A 188 22.68 0.45 3.02
N ASN A 189 21.51 -0.20 2.90
CA ASN A 189 21.31 -1.56 3.41
C ASN A 189 21.06 -2.62 2.33
N HIS A 190 20.66 -2.22 1.12
CA HIS A 190 20.40 -3.17 0.02
C HIS A 190 21.57 -3.20 -0.99
N LEU A 191 22.75 -3.59 -0.47
CA LEU A 191 24.06 -3.70 -1.15
C LEU A 191 24.02 -4.47 -2.49
N GLY A 192 23.58 -3.82 -3.56
CA GLY A 192 23.49 -4.37 -4.93
C GLY A 192 22.21 -5.16 -5.25
N GLY A 193 21.29 -5.33 -4.29
CA GLY A 193 20.02 -6.03 -4.52
C GLY A 193 18.96 -5.16 -5.20
N CYS A 194 19.03 -3.85 -4.98
CA CYS A 194 18.05 -2.89 -5.50
C CYS A 194 18.56 -2.06 -6.69
N LYS A 195 19.89 -2.00 -6.91
CA LYS A 195 20.51 -1.33 -8.06
C LYS A 195 21.30 -2.35 -8.86
N SER A 196 21.11 -2.39 -10.17
CA SER A 196 21.86 -3.28 -11.06
C SER A 196 23.30 -2.77 -11.22
N GLU A 197 24.28 -3.43 -10.59
CA GLU A 197 25.70 -3.04 -10.66
C GLU A 197 26.36 -3.36 -12.02
N THR A 198 25.71 -4.16 -12.88
CA THR A 198 26.41 -4.89 -13.96
C THR A 198 26.21 -4.36 -15.37
N ALA A 199 25.50 -3.25 -15.58
CA ALA A 199 25.23 -2.74 -16.94
C ALA A 199 26.04 -1.46 -17.26
N ALA A 200 26.52 -1.35 -18.50
CA ALA A 200 26.98 -0.06 -19.06
C ALA A 200 25.93 1.03 -18.77
N SER A 201 26.26 2.30 -18.57
CA SER A 201 25.24 3.31 -18.24
C SER A 201 24.09 3.36 -19.28
N VAL A 202 22.87 3.68 -18.84
CA VAL A 202 21.73 3.99 -19.72
C VAL A 202 21.98 5.25 -20.55
N GLN A 203 22.99 6.05 -20.23
CA GLN A 203 23.35 7.23 -21.01
C GLN A 203 23.75 6.88 -22.46
N PRO A 204 23.48 7.79 -23.43
CA PRO A 204 22.73 9.03 -23.28
C PRO A 204 21.24 8.77 -23.02
N LEU A 205 20.64 9.57 -22.13
CA LEU A 205 19.23 9.48 -21.74
C LEU A 205 18.63 10.89 -21.74
N ASP A 206 17.50 11.07 -22.43
CA ASP A 206 16.72 12.30 -22.36
C ASP A 206 15.85 12.28 -21.10
N VAL A 207 15.79 13.38 -20.36
CA VAL A 207 15.02 13.55 -19.12
C VAL A 207 14.34 14.91 -19.08
N LEU A 208 13.22 15.00 -18.36
CA LEU A 208 12.58 16.27 -18.02
C LEU A 208 13.28 16.88 -16.81
N ASP A 209 13.81 18.09 -16.97
CA ASP A 209 14.27 18.91 -15.85
C ASP A 209 13.08 19.70 -15.29
N TYR A 210 12.68 19.44 -14.04
CA TYR A 210 11.48 20.08 -13.51
C TYR A 210 11.64 21.59 -13.31
N GLU A 211 12.88 22.10 -13.18
CA GLU A 211 13.14 23.53 -12.95
C GLU A 211 12.90 24.32 -14.23
N SER A 212 13.52 23.90 -15.33
CA SER A 212 13.37 24.53 -16.64
C SER A 212 12.07 24.12 -17.34
N ARG A 213 11.50 22.97 -16.97
CA ARG A 213 10.40 22.29 -17.68
C ARG A 213 10.75 21.91 -19.11
N GLU A 214 12.03 21.66 -19.38
CA GLU A 214 12.54 21.29 -20.69
C GLU A 214 13.11 19.87 -20.70
N ILE A 215 13.10 19.25 -21.89
CA ILE A 215 13.78 17.97 -22.12
C ILE A 215 15.25 18.23 -22.41
N THR A 216 16.12 17.65 -21.58
CA THR A 216 17.57 17.75 -21.69
C THR A 216 18.21 16.37 -21.63
N ALA A 217 19.45 16.25 -22.11
CA ALA A 217 20.24 15.06 -21.86
C ALA A 217 20.62 15.01 -20.37
N LEU A 218 20.44 13.85 -19.73
CA LEU A 218 20.81 13.62 -18.35
C LEU A 218 22.30 13.93 -18.17
N PRO A 219 22.68 14.89 -17.30
CA PRO A 219 24.08 15.18 -17.07
C PRO A 219 24.83 13.99 -16.49
N SER A 220 26.14 13.92 -16.69
CA SER A 220 26.96 12.84 -16.15
C SER A 220 26.91 12.83 -14.62
N ASN A 221 26.77 11.63 -14.03
CA ASN A 221 26.67 11.39 -12.59
C ASN A 221 25.44 12.00 -11.89
N GLU A 222 24.43 12.45 -12.63
CA GLU A 222 23.18 12.90 -12.05
C GLU A 222 22.18 11.74 -11.89
N LYS A 223 21.39 11.82 -10.82
CA LYS A 223 20.29 10.87 -10.57
C LYS A 223 19.00 11.35 -11.22
N TYR A 224 18.14 10.41 -11.58
CA TYR A 224 16.81 10.71 -12.10
C TYR A 224 15.77 9.79 -11.48
N ALA A 225 14.53 10.27 -11.39
CA ALA A 225 13.36 9.45 -11.10
C ALA A 225 12.71 9.01 -12.40
N ALA A 226 11.94 7.93 -12.39
CA ALA A 226 11.14 7.50 -13.55
C ALA A 226 9.64 7.51 -13.21
N LEU A 227 8.80 7.78 -14.21
CA LEU A 227 7.34 7.71 -14.08
C LEU A 227 6.77 6.55 -14.91
N SER A 228 6.01 5.67 -14.25
CA SER A 228 5.23 4.59 -14.86
C SER A 228 3.74 4.82 -14.65
N TYR A 229 3.01 5.08 -15.74
CA TYR A 229 1.62 5.56 -15.70
C TYR A 229 0.85 5.21 -16.98
N LEU A 230 -0.46 5.44 -16.98
CA LEU A 230 -1.30 5.33 -18.18
C LEU A 230 -1.24 6.61 -19.02
N TRP A 231 -1.02 6.46 -20.32
CA TRP A 231 -1.01 7.60 -21.25
C TRP A 231 -2.39 8.20 -21.52
N GLY A 232 -3.47 7.46 -21.24
CA GLY A 232 -4.81 7.81 -21.71
C GLY A 232 -4.95 7.71 -23.24
N THR A 233 -6.11 8.10 -23.76
CA THR A 233 -6.47 8.02 -25.19
C THR A 233 -6.33 9.36 -25.93
N GLY A 234 -6.04 10.45 -25.21
CA GLY A 234 -5.92 11.79 -25.79
C GLY A 234 -4.60 12.01 -26.53
N GLU A 235 -4.67 12.61 -27.73
CA GLU A 235 -3.51 13.18 -28.41
C GLU A 235 -3.19 14.54 -27.79
N TYR A 236 -2.27 14.58 -26.83
CA TYR A 236 -1.78 15.82 -26.25
C TYR A 236 -0.79 16.48 -27.19
N LYS A 237 -0.93 17.79 -27.41
CA LYS A 237 -0.01 18.58 -28.24
C LYS A 237 1.18 19.06 -27.42
N ASP A 238 2.34 19.22 -28.04
CA ASP A 238 3.60 19.63 -27.37
C ASP A 238 3.53 21.01 -26.69
N ASN A 239 2.50 21.83 -26.98
CA ASN A 239 2.27 23.16 -26.38
C ASN A 239 1.22 23.16 -25.26
N GLU A 240 0.68 22.00 -24.89
CA GLU A 240 -0.30 21.89 -23.81
C GLU A 240 0.40 21.66 -22.48
N GLU A 241 -0.24 22.10 -21.39
CA GLU A 241 0.25 21.80 -20.05
C GLU A 241 0.36 20.29 -19.84
N PRO A 242 1.41 19.81 -19.14
CA PRO A 242 1.57 18.39 -18.87
C PRO A 242 0.34 17.85 -18.12
N PRO A 243 -0.11 16.61 -18.38
CA PRO A 243 -1.13 15.98 -17.57
C PRO A 243 -0.84 16.03 -16.07
N GLN A 244 -1.89 16.10 -15.24
CA GLN A 244 -1.75 16.28 -13.80
C GLN A 244 -0.85 15.23 -13.14
N VAL A 245 -0.89 13.97 -13.59
CA VAL A 245 0.00 12.90 -13.07
C VAL A 245 1.48 13.24 -13.28
N ILE A 246 1.83 13.87 -14.40
CA ILE A 246 3.22 14.28 -14.66
C ILE A 246 3.58 15.49 -13.79
N GLN A 247 2.69 16.48 -13.65
CA GLN A 247 2.91 17.62 -12.76
C GLN A 247 3.10 17.20 -11.30
N ASP A 248 2.27 16.27 -10.83
CA ASP A 248 2.37 15.70 -9.49
C ASP A 248 3.66 14.89 -9.33
N SER A 249 4.08 14.16 -10.37
CA SER A 249 5.35 13.42 -10.37
C SER A 249 6.56 14.34 -10.31
N MET A 250 6.53 15.49 -10.98
CA MET A 250 7.55 16.53 -10.85
C MET A 250 7.60 17.07 -9.40
N THR A 251 6.43 17.29 -8.79
CA THR A 251 6.33 17.72 -7.38
C THR A 251 6.92 16.68 -6.43
N VAL A 252 6.60 15.39 -6.64
CA VAL A 252 7.19 14.29 -5.86
C VAL A 252 8.70 14.23 -6.04
N ALA A 253 9.19 14.31 -7.28
CA ALA A 253 10.62 14.30 -7.57
C ALA A 253 11.36 15.47 -6.90
N GLN A 254 10.80 16.67 -6.99
CA GLN A 254 11.31 17.85 -6.31
C GLN A 254 11.36 17.66 -4.79
N LYS A 255 10.27 17.20 -4.17
CA LYS A 255 10.17 17.02 -2.72
C LYS A 255 11.11 15.95 -2.18
N LEU A 256 11.47 14.96 -3.00
CA LEU A 256 12.46 13.93 -2.68
C LEU A 256 13.89 14.32 -3.09
N GLY A 257 14.11 15.54 -3.60
CA GLY A 257 15.44 16.03 -3.97
C GLY A 257 16.02 15.35 -5.22
N CYS A 258 15.18 15.04 -6.21
CA CYS A 258 15.57 14.48 -7.51
C CYS A 258 15.18 15.42 -8.65
N ARG A 259 16.16 16.11 -9.26
CA ARG A 259 15.93 17.15 -10.28
C ARG A 259 15.31 16.62 -11.58
N TYR A 260 15.77 15.46 -12.01
CA TYR A 260 15.45 14.95 -13.33
C TYR A 260 14.40 13.85 -13.24
N LEU A 261 13.39 13.93 -14.10
CA LEU A 261 12.31 12.96 -14.21
C LEU A 261 12.27 12.38 -15.62
N TRP A 262 12.37 11.06 -15.75
CA TRP A 262 12.13 10.38 -17.00
C TRP A 262 10.64 10.13 -17.19
N VAL A 263 10.09 10.70 -18.27
CA VAL A 263 8.70 10.52 -18.70
C VAL A 263 8.70 10.02 -20.13
N ASP A 264 8.28 8.77 -20.33
CA ASP A 264 8.32 8.08 -21.62
C ASP A 264 7.76 8.91 -22.80
N ARG A 265 6.61 9.57 -22.61
CA ARG A 265 5.94 10.42 -23.61
C ARG A 265 6.84 11.53 -24.13
N TYR A 266 7.65 12.15 -23.27
CA TYR A 266 8.49 13.28 -23.64
C TYR A 266 9.91 12.87 -24.02
N CYS A 267 10.41 11.81 -23.39
CA CYS A 267 11.79 11.36 -23.58
C CYS A 267 11.95 10.39 -24.78
N ILE A 268 10.85 9.80 -25.26
CA ILE A 268 10.79 8.97 -26.46
C ILE A 268 9.98 9.70 -27.54
N LYS A 269 10.66 10.54 -28.33
CA LYS A 269 10.01 11.28 -29.42
C LYS A 269 9.39 10.31 -30.43
N LYS A 270 8.17 10.59 -30.92
CA LYS A 270 7.45 9.72 -31.85
C LYS A 270 8.23 9.46 -33.14
N ASP A 271 8.94 10.48 -33.63
CA ASP A 271 9.74 10.46 -34.87
C ASP A 271 11.23 10.17 -34.61
N ASP A 272 11.58 9.67 -33.42
CA ASP A 272 12.97 9.29 -33.11
C ASP A 272 13.39 8.04 -33.92
N PRO A 273 14.40 8.13 -34.79
CA PRO A 273 14.89 6.98 -35.55
C PRO A 273 15.45 5.87 -34.63
N PHE A 274 15.83 6.19 -33.39
CA PHE A 274 16.31 5.27 -32.38
C PHE A 274 15.24 4.83 -31.38
N LYS A 275 13.96 5.15 -31.62
CA LYS A 275 12.83 4.74 -30.76
C LYS A 275 12.83 3.25 -30.45
N GLY A 276 13.12 2.41 -31.44
CA GLY A 276 13.19 0.96 -31.26
C GLY A 276 14.28 0.53 -30.27
N GLU A 277 15.40 1.23 -30.23
CA GLU A 277 16.48 0.99 -29.27
C GLU A 277 16.11 1.50 -27.87
N LYS A 278 15.54 2.71 -27.77
CA LYS A 278 15.05 3.28 -26.50
C LYS A 278 14.00 2.37 -25.85
N LEU A 279 13.06 1.82 -26.63
CA LEU A 279 12.05 0.86 -26.16
C LEU A 279 12.68 -0.45 -25.67
N ARG A 280 13.73 -0.93 -26.33
CA ARG A 280 14.47 -2.14 -25.91
C ARG A 280 15.29 -1.94 -24.63
N ARG A 281 15.50 -0.70 -24.20
CA ARG A 281 16.27 -0.32 -23.00
C ARG A 281 15.36 0.12 -21.85
N MET A 282 14.04 -0.04 -21.94
CA MET A 282 13.13 0.44 -20.88
C MET A 282 13.36 -0.27 -19.53
N ASP A 283 13.65 -1.57 -19.55
CA ASP A 283 14.08 -2.32 -18.37
C ASP A 283 15.28 -1.67 -17.68
N LYS A 284 16.22 -1.17 -18.47
CA LYS A 284 17.43 -0.49 -18.01
C LYS A 284 17.16 0.92 -17.50
N ILE A 285 16.28 1.67 -18.16
CA ILE A 285 15.86 3.00 -17.69
C ILE A 285 15.20 2.87 -16.31
N TYR A 286 14.26 1.94 -16.12
CA TYR A 286 13.63 1.80 -14.80
C TYR A 286 14.59 1.23 -13.74
N SER A 287 15.49 0.30 -14.11
CA SER A 287 16.43 -0.29 -13.15
C SER A 287 17.62 0.61 -12.76
N GLU A 288 17.94 1.63 -13.57
CA GLU A 288 18.96 2.65 -13.24
C GLU A 288 18.36 3.92 -12.62
N ALA A 289 17.03 4.07 -12.60
CA ALA A 289 16.38 5.18 -11.92
C ALA A 289 16.65 5.12 -10.41
N TRP A 290 16.76 6.29 -9.77
CA TRP A 290 16.93 6.38 -8.33
C TRP A 290 15.70 5.88 -7.59
N PHE A 291 14.52 6.18 -8.12
CA PHE A 291 13.25 5.59 -7.75
C PHE A 291 12.25 5.70 -8.91
N THR A 292 11.20 4.89 -8.88
CA THR A 292 10.11 4.91 -9.85
C THR A 292 8.80 5.28 -9.16
N ILE A 293 8.12 6.28 -9.71
CA ILE A 293 6.74 6.64 -9.33
C ILE A 293 5.80 5.80 -10.18
N ILE A 294 4.89 5.07 -9.54
CA ILE A 294 3.92 4.21 -10.22
C ILE A 294 2.51 4.73 -9.95
N ASP A 295 1.81 5.15 -11.00
CA ASP A 295 0.37 5.43 -10.95
C ASP A 295 -0.42 4.20 -11.41
N ALA A 296 -0.57 3.23 -10.50
CA ALA A 296 -1.37 2.03 -10.76
C ALA A 296 -2.88 2.26 -10.51
N ALA A 297 -3.23 3.29 -9.74
CA ALA A 297 -4.62 3.56 -9.36
C ALA A 297 -5.35 4.43 -10.39
N GLY A 298 -4.63 5.30 -11.10
CA GLY A 298 -5.19 6.15 -12.14
C GLY A 298 -5.78 5.36 -13.30
N GLN A 299 -6.84 5.89 -13.90
CA GLN A 299 -7.41 5.40 -15.16
C GLN A 299 -7.04 6.33 -16.34
N ASP A 300 -6.71 7.58 -16.03
CA ASP A 300 -6.37 8.64 -16.97
C ASP A 300 -5.32 9.58 -16.36
N PRO A 301 -4.32 10.05 -17.15
CA PRO A 301 -3.25 10.90 -16.63
C PRO A 301 -3.66 12.31 -16.20
N SER A 302 -4.91 12.72 -16.45
CA SER A 302 -5.45 14.02 -16.01
C SER A 302 -5.88 14.06 -14.55
N LEU A 303 -6.04 12.91 -13.88
CA LEU A 303 -6.59 12.86 -12.52
C LEU A 303 -5.58 13.33 -11.45
N GLY A 304 -4.31 12.99 -11.59
CA GLY A 304 -3.27 13.29 -10.60
C GLY A 304 -3.03 12.16 -9.60
N LEU A 305 -2.00 12.32 -8.76
CA LEU A 305 -1.55 11.32 -7.79
C LEU A 305 -2.22 11.50 -6.43
N ALA A 306 -2.57 10.38 -5.81
CA ALA A 306 -3.23 10.33 -4.50
C ALA A 306 -2.30 10.79 -3.36
N GLY A 307 -2.75 11.79 -2.60
CA GLY A 307 -2.02 12.51 -1.57
C GLY A 307 -1.10 13.62 -2.09
N VAL A 308 -1.10 13.91 -3.39
CA VAL A 308 -0.42 15.07 -3.97
C VAL A 308 -1.45 16.13 -4.32
N THR A 309 -2.25 15.87 -5.37
CA THR A 309 -3.32 16.77 -5.80
C THR A 309 -4.71 16.13 -5.61
N VAL A 310 -4.78 14.80 -5.63
CA VAL A 310 -6.01 14.04 -5.35
C VAL A 310 -6.00 13.58 -3.89
N PRO A 311 -7.06 13.77 -3.08
CA PRO A 311 -7.10 13.20 -1.74
C PRO A 311 -7.12 11.65 -1.79
N ARG A 312 -6.46 11.01 -0.83
CA ARG A 312 -6.55 9.56 -0.63
C ARG A 312 -7.88 9.16 -0.02
N GLN A 313 -8.23 7.88 -0.12
CA GLN A 313 -9.32 7.35 0.68
C GLN A 313 -8.95 7.40 2.17
N GLN A 314 -9.89 7.85 3.00
CA GLN A 314 -9.68 7.90 4.44
C GLN A 314 -9.61 6.49 5.04
N GLN A 315 -8.54 6.23 5.78
CA GLN A 315 -8.38 4.99 6.52
C GLN A 315 -9.37 4.93 7.69
N ALA A 316 -10.14 3.85 7.76
CA ALA A 316 -11.01 3.57 8.89
C ALA A 316 -10.15 3.34 10.14
N HIS A 317 -10.52 3.99 11.24
CA HIS A 317 -9.82 3.87 12.52
C HIS A 317 -10.78 4.07 13.69
N ALA A 318 -10.36 3.61 14.86
CA ALA A 318 -11.05 3.84 16.12
C ALA A 318 -10.02 4.11 17.23
N LEU A 319 -10.38 4.95 18.19
CA LEU A 319 -9.58 5.21 19.38
C LEU A 319 -10.24 4.55 20.59
N ILE A 320 -9.44 3.89 21.42
CA ILE A 320 -9.89 3.35 22.71
C ILE A 320 -8.85 3.63 23.78
N ASN A 321 -9.22 4.51 24.71
CA ASN A 321 -8.27 5.15 25.62
C ASN A 321 -7.16 5.82 24.79
N ASP A 322 -5.89 5.49 25.04
CA ASP A 322 -4.76 6.01 24.26
C ASP A 322 -4.44 5.14 23.02
N ILE A 323 -5.13 4.02 22.81
CA ILE A 323 -4.79 3.02 21.79
C ILE A 323 -5.55 3.29 20.50
N GLN A 324 -4.80 3.38 19.39
CA GLN A 324 -5.37 3.53 18.06
C GLN A 324 -5.46 2.18 17.34
N LEU A 325 -6.64 1.88 16.83
CA LEU A 325 -6.90 0.77 15.92
C LEU A 325 -7.05 1.33 14.51
N SER A 326 -6.24 0.86 13.57
CA SER A 326 -6.25 1.33 12.18
C SER A 326 -6.48 0.17 11.22
N HIS A 327 -7.41 0.30 10.28
CA HIS A 327 -7.61 -0.69 9.24
C HIS A 327 -6.47 -0.66 8.23
N LEU A 328 -5.67 -1.73 8.17
CA LEU A 328 -4.70 -1.91 7.09
C LEU A 328 -5.47 -2.47 5.91
N CYS A 329 -5.64 -1.64 4.88
CA CYS A 329 -6.29 -2.02 3.63
C CYS A 329 -5.69 -3.33 3.08
N LYS A 330 -6.45 -4.02 2.22
CA LYS A 330 -5.99 -5.22 1.54
C LYS A 330 -4.61 -5.03 0.93
N PRO A 331 -3.74 -6.05 0.97
CA PRO A 331 -2.46 -5.99 0.29
C PRO A 331 -2.65 -5.51 -1.16
N PRO A 332 -1.95 -4.45 -1.59
CA PRO A 332 -2.27 -3.77 -2.86
C PRO A 332 -1.95 -4.64 -4.08
N ARG A 333 -1.29 -5.78 -3.91
CA ARG A 333 -0.86 -6.69 -4.98
C ARG A 333 -1.99 -7.07 -5.92
N GLU A 334 -3.16 -7.44 -5.39
CA GLU A 334 -4.29 -7.88 -6.22
C GLU A 334 -4.92 -6.72 -6.99
N GLU A 335 -5.08 -5.57 -6.34
CA GLU A 335 -5.59 -4.35 -6.96
C GLU A 335 -4.64 -3.83 -8.05
N ILE A 336 -3.35 -3.80 -7.77
CA ILE A 336 -2.31 -3.45 -8.75
C ILE A 336 -2.39 -4.43 -9.93
N ALA A 337 -2.41 -5.74 -9.69
CA ALA A 337 -2.46 -6.74 -10.76
C ALA A 337 -3.74 -6.67 -11.60
N ALA A 338 -4.86 -6.23 -11.01
CA ALA A 338 -6.13 -6.03 -11.69
C ALA A 338 -6.26 -4.65 -12.38
N SER A 339 -5.35 -3.72 -12.11
CA SER A 339 -5.40 -2.35 -12.63
C SER A 339 -5.24 -2.30 -14.15
N PRO A 340 -5.79 -1.28 -14.83
CA PRO A 340 -5.52 -1.06 -16.25
C PRO A 340 -4.03 -0.82 -16.52
N TRP A 341 -3.31 -0.19 -15.57
CA TRP A 341 -1.86 -0.02 -15.65
C TRP A 341 -1.16 -1.37 -15.81
N ALA A 342 -1.50 -2.38 -15.01
CA ALA A 342 -0.88 -3.71 -15.05
C ALA A 342 -1.08 -4.47 -16.39
N THR A 343 -2.06 -4.07 -17.20
CA THR A 343 -2.31 -4.68 -18.52
C THR A 343 -1.40 -4.14 -19.63
N ARG A 344 -0.63 -3.07 -19.36
CA ARG A 344 0.29 -2.48 -20.34
C ARG A 344 1.47 -3.42 -20.61
N GLY A 345 2.03 -3.31 -21.81
CA GLY A 345 3.25 -4.05 -22.17
C GLY A 345 4.50 -3.67 -21.37
N TRP A 346 4.46 -2.56 -20.63
CA TRP A 346 5.57 -2.06 -19.82
C TRP A 346 5.03 -1.57 -18.46
N THR A 347 5.22 -2.39 -17.44
CA THR A 347 4.87 -2.16 -16.04
C THR A 347 6.10 -2.54 -15.21
N TYR A 348 6.41 -1.78 -14.16
CA TYR A 348 7.62 -1.94 -13.34
C TYR A 348 7.24 -2.20 -11.89
#